data_AF-A0A9P4NWY1-F1
#
_entry.id   AF-A0A9P4NWY1-F1
#
_cell.length_a   1.000
_cell.length_b   1.000
_cell.length_c   1.000
_cell.angle_alpha   90.00
_cell.angle_beta   90.00
_cell.angle_gamma   90.00
#
_symmetry.space_group_name_H-M   'P 1'
#
loop_
_entity.id
_entity.type
_entity.pdbx_description
1 polymer ?
#
loop_
_entity_poly.entity_id
_entity_poly.type
_entity_poly.pdbx_seq_one_letter_code
_entity_poly.pdbx_strand_id
1 'polypeptide(L)'
;MSELLNFILDHEDAFKSRARLSSLYSDFRYQAQTNPDGYNANISAWRAALNHASRAGLIPSSTESLKKNKHKTRTLDASANDILAIWTGEELLNALEVERLGRPVALAAVIQDAVSRREMIPLGEYLGGKGSIYGRRWVPTPWEVVRWSLRQLGLVGDVGVREGERLAEERLAVGRFVVVENVEAAANAILLAQAEMHKSTTSNIYSLTTFTATFSRIFGPKAPRLSDNDITILLTYMSRDKPHLSYDSATSTIKFSPPHTRSVPPMTENDISIASIKTLLHSLELAIPPLEERVAELDTKARDAVSRKQRSTGLAALRSKKLLETTLEKRRNNFLQLEETLQHIEQASDQVEIVQAMSMSTSVMRNLNEAVGGVEGVERVTDALREEMERGEDISNVLREPGPQVVVEEDVDEEFEVLMREEREKEEIIERAKKEKQNAIVRAAREKEEAEKAEATRVKMAELERFEREKAEEQRKKEAEERQVEEVASREHMINPPTTSANLIVDEIPSSDTIMPDTDTEQSLEASTREMGKMSLDETRPVLTELKSQEETPQERERELIPAS
;
A
#
# COMPACT_ATOMS: atom_id res chain seq x y z
N MET A 1 0.27 10.10 -31.44
CA MET A 1 -1.13 9.91 -30.98
C MET A 1 -1.20 10.26 -29.51
N SER A 2 -2.33 10.75 -29.02
CA SER A 2 -2.52 11.07 -27.59
C SER A 2 -2.79 9.81 -26.78
N GLU A 3 -2.69 9.91 -25.45
CA GLU A 3 -3.08 8.83 -24.53
C GLU A 3 -4.57 8.49 -24.65
N LEU A 4 -5.43 9.51 -24.80
CA LEU A 4 -6.86 9.37 -25.08
C LEU A 4 -7.13 8.53 -26.34
N LEU A 5 -6.46 8.86 -27.45
CA LEU A 5 -6.65 8.20 -28.73
C LEU A 5 -6.14 6.76 -28.69
N ASN A 6 -4.99 6.51 -28.06
CA ASN A 6 -4.47 5.15 -27.87
C ASN A 6 -5.48 4.32 -27.05
N PHE A 7 -5.94 4.84 -25.91
CA PHE A 7 -6.94 4.16 -25.06
C PHE A 7 -8.19 3.77 -25.83
N ILE A 8 -8.78 4.70 -26.61
CA ILE A 8 -9.98 4.42 -27.40
C ILE A 8 -9.71 3.34 -28.46
N LEU A 9 -8.57 3.38 -29.15
CA LEU A 9 -8.20 2.37 -30.15
C LEU A 9 -7.98 0.97 -29.53
N ASP A 10 -7.42 0.90 -28.33
CA ASP A 10 -7.12 -0.36 -27.64
C ASP A 10 -8.36 -0.98 -26.97
N HIS A 11 -9.24 -0.16 -26.39
CA HIS A 11 -10.36 -0.63 -25.58
C HIS A 11 -11.67 -0.76 -26.38
N GLU A 12 -11.97 0.17 -27.30
CA GLU A 12 -13.27 0.21 -27.99
C GLU A 12 -13.25 -0.62 -29.29
N ASP A 13 -13.97 -1.75 -29.33
CA ASP A 13 -14.04 -2.62 -30.51
C ASP A 13 -14.54 -1.90 -31.78
N ALA A 14 -15.37 -0.87 -31.62
CA ALA A 14 -15.84 -0.04 -32.73
C ALA A 14 -14.71 0.76 -33.42
N PHE A 15 -13.57 0.99 -32.77
CA PHE A 15 -12.48 1.81 -33.29
C PHE A 15 -11.33 0.97 -33.88
N LYS A 16 -11.26 -0.33 -33.58
CA LYS A 16 -10.19 -1.25 -34.00
C LYS A 16 -10.16 -1.52 -35.52
N SER A 17 -11.31 -1.50 -36.18
CA SER A 17 -11.38 -1.73 -37.64
C SER A 17 -11.15 -0.43 -38.42
N ARG A 18 -10.15 -0.39 -39.30
CA ARG A 18 -9.81 0.79 -40.14
C ARG A 18 -11.00 1.34 -40.94
N ALA A 19 -11.88 0.48 -41.44
CA ALA A 19 -13.07 0.90 -42.17
C ALA A 19 -14.11 1.55 -41.23
N ARG A 20 -14.29 0.99 -40.02
CA ARG A 20 -15.19 1.51 -39.00
C ARG A 20 -14.67 2.84 -38.44
N LEU A 21 -13.37 2.94 -38.14
CA LEU A 21 -12.69 4.16 -37.74
C LEU A 21 -12.86 5.29 -38.77
N SER A 22 -12.71 4.98 -40.07
CA SER A 22 -12.95 5.96 -41.14
C SER A 22 -14.40 6.43 -41.18
N SER A 23 -15.38 5.57 -40.88
CA SER A 23 -16.80 5.96 -40.76
C SER A 23 -17.04 6.84 -39.53
N LEU A 24 -16.40 6.53 -38.39
CA LEU A 24 -16.54 7.27 -37.14
C LEU A 24 -15.92 8.68 -37.20
N TYR A 25 -14.86 8.87 -37.99
CA TYR A 25 -14.23 10.18 -38.18
C TYR A 25 -14.89 11.03 -39.27
N SER A 26 -15.56 10.40 -40.23
CA SER A 26 -16.31 11.10 -41.30
C SER A 26 -17.48 11.92 -40.77
N ASP A 27 -17.95 12.89 -41.56
CA ASP A 27 -19.22 13.55 -41.27
C ASP A 27 -20.39 12.61 -41.56
N PHE A 28 -20.77 11.79 -40.59
CA PHE A 28 -21.88 10.87 -40.71
C PHE A 28 -23.26 11.50 -40.45
N ARG A 29 -23.39 12.82 -40.28
CA ARG A 29 -24.69 13.47 -39.94
C ARG A 29 -25.78 13.22 -41.00
N TYR A 30 -25.41 13.15 -42.28
CA TYR A 30 -26.35 12.82 -43.37
C TYR A 30 -26.98 11.42 -43.23
N GLN A 31 -26.35 10.52 -42.46
CA GLN A 31 -26.88 9.18 -42.20
C GLN A 31 -28.15 9.24 -41.34
N ALA A 32 -28.38 10.30 -40.55
CA ALA A 32 -29.61 10.45 -39.75
C ALA A 32 -30.90 10.38 -40.59
N GLN A 33 -30.84 10.73 -41.89
CA GLN A 33 -31.96 10.64 -42.83
C GLN A 33 -31.83 9.46 -43.81
N THR A 34 -30.60 9.03 -44.14
CA THR A 34 -30.34 8.07 -45.24
C THR A 34 -29.99 6.65 -44.76
N ASN A 35 -29.49 6.51 -43.53
CA ASN A 35 -29.22 5.25 -42.85
C ASN A 35 -29.26 5.47 -41.32
N PRO A 36 -30.47 5.54 -40.71
CA PRO A 36 -30.61 5.87 -39.29
C PRO A 36 -29.88 4.88 -38.37
N ASP A 37 -29.81 3.60 -38.73
CA ASP A 37 -29.12 2.58 -37.95
C ASP A 37 -27.59 2.79 -37.97
N GLY A 38 -27.03 3.14 -39.13
CA GLY A 38 -25.63 3.54 -39.27
C GLY A 38 -25.30 4.79 -38.46
N TYR A 39 -26.18 5.81 -38.49
CA TYR A 39 -26.06 7.01 -37.66
C TYR A 39 -26.06 6.66 -36.16
N ASN A 40 -27.07 5.94 -35.69
CA ASN A 40 -27.20 5.54 -34.29
C ASN A 40 -25.99 4.71 -33.83
N ALA A 41 -25.50 3.78 -34.65
CA ALA A 41 -24.32 2.98 -34.34
C ALA A 41 -23.02 3.81 -34.26
N ASN A 42 -22.91 4.94 -34.99
CA ASN A 42 -21.77 5.86 -34.88
C ASN A 42 -21.87 6.70 -33.61
N ILE A 43 -23.07 7.23 -33.32
CA ILE A 43 -23.38 8.03 -32.13
C ILE A 43 -23.13 7.23 -30.85
N SER A 44 -23.66 6.01 -30.74
CA SER A 44 -23.47 5.14 -29.58
C SER A 44 -22.02 4.72 -29.36
N ALA A 45 -21.27 4.44 -30.43
CA ALA A 45 -19.84 4.11 -30.34
C ALA A 45 -19.02 5.28 -29.78
N TRP A 46 -19.27 6.51 -30.23
CA TRP A 46 -18.60 7.69 -29.67
C TRP A 46 -19.04 8.01 -28.24
N ARG A 47 -20.32 7.83 -27.90
CA ARG A 47 -20.82 8.01 -26.51
C ARG A 47 -20.17 7.03 -25.53
N ALA A 48 -20.05 5.76 -25.88
CA ALA A 48 -19.33 4.75 -25.09
C ALA A 48 -17.84 5.14 -24.91
N ALA A 49 -17.15 5.42 -26.01
CA ALA A 49 -15.74 5.81 -26.00
C ALA A 49 -15.45 7.03 -25.10
N LEU A 50 -16.28 8.08 -25.19
CA LEU A 50 -16.13 9.28 -24.35
C LEU A 50 -16.44 9.01 -22.87
N ASN A 51 -17.44 8.17 -22.58
CA ASN A 51 -17.80 7.76 -21.22
C ASN A 51 -16.65 6.98 -20.56
N HIS A 52 -16.15 5.92 -21.21
CA HIS A 52 -15.06 5.10 -20.68
C HIS A 52 -13.75 5.88 -20.57
N ALA A 53 -13.41 6.72 -21.56
CA ALA A 53 -12.22 7.57 -21.48
C ALA A 53 -12.32 8.66 -20.39
N SER A 54 -13.53 9.16 -20.10
CA SER A 54 -13.78 10.02 -18.94
C SER A 54 -13.58 9.26 -17.64
N ARG A 55 -14.12 8.05 -17.51
CA ARG A 55 -13.93 7.16 -16.33
C ARG A 55 -12.45 6.81 -16.09
N ALA A 56 -11.66 6.73 -17.17
CA ALA A 56 -10.21 6.53 -17.14
C ALA A 56 -9.39 7.82 -16.86
N GLY A 57 -10.02 9.00 -16.81
CA GLY A 57 -9.35 10.28 -16.56
C GLY A 57 -8.52 10.82 -17.74
N LEU A 58 -8.79 10.35 -18.96
CA LEU A 58 -8.00 10.67 -20.16
C LEU A 58 -8.57 11.82 -21.00
N ILE A 59 -9.77 12.31 -20.68
CA ILE A 59 -10.36 13.50 -21.30
C ILE A 59 -9.59 14.75 -20.86
N PRO A 60 -9.04 15.58 -21.78
CA PRO A 60 -8.25 16.75 -21.41
C PRO A 60 -9.05 17.83 -20.68
N SER A 61 -8.58 18.27 -19.52
CA SER A 61 -9.07 19.50 -18.87
C SER A 61 -8.79 20.75 -19.70
N SER A 62 -9.63 21.77 -19.56
CA SER A 62 -9.44 23.10 -20.16
C SER A 62 -8.06 23.71 -19.85
N THR A 63 -7.44 24.30 -20.86
CA THR A 63 -6.16 25.01 -20.77
C THR A 63 -6.16 26.21 -19.79
N GLU A 64 -7.31 26.74 -19.38
CA GLU A 64 -7.37 27.73 -18.29
C GLU A 64 -7.22 27.11 -16.90
N SER A 65 -7.73 25.89 -16.69
CA SER A 65 -7.57 25.15 -15.44
C SER A 65 -6.09 24.84 -15.18
N LEU A 66 -5.39 24.38 -16.22
CA LEU A 66 -3.95 24.13 -16.21
C LEU A 66 -3.10 25.38 -15.90
N LYS A 67 -3.58 26.59 -16.24
CA LYS A 67 -2.90 27.85 -15.89
C LYS A 67 -3.06 28.19 -14.40
N LYS A 68 -4.25 28.01 -13.82
CA LYS A 68 -4.51 28.30 -12.39
C LYS A 68 -3.69 27.40 -11.47
N ASN A 69 -3.56 26.11 -11.79
CA ASN A 69 -2.79 25.18 -10.96
C ASN A 69 -1.26 25.35 -11.03
N LYS A 70 -0.73 26.23 -11.90
CA LYS A 70 0.72 26.43 -12.08
C LYS A 70 1.45 26.99 -10.84
N HIS A 71 0.73 27.57 -9.88
CA HIS A 71 1.29 28.08 -8.62
C HIS A 71 1.14 27.13 -7.42
N LYS A 72 0.40 26.02 -7.55
CA LYS A 72 0.38 24.95 -6.55
C LYS A 72 1.60 24.06 -6.82
N THR A 73 2.44 23.85 -5.81
CA THR A 73 3.71 23.12 -5.94
C THR A 73 3.46 21.73 -6.54
N ARG A 74 4.26 21.30 -7.52
CA ARG A 74 4.16 19.95 -8.12
C ARG A 74 4.61 18.89 -7.12
N THR A 75 3.73 18.51 -6.21
CA THR A 75 3.73 17.18 -5.60
C THR A 75 3.48 16.12 -6.69
N LEU A 76 3.76 14.85 -6.37
CA LEU A 76 3.63 13.74 -7.34
C LEU A 76 2.17 13.40 -7.70
N ASP A 77 1.21 13.83 -6.87
CA ASP A 77 -0.21 13.84 -7.21
C ASP A 77 -0.52 14.92 -8.25
N ALA A 78 -0.43 14.54 -9.52
CA ALA A 78 -0.94 15.35 -10.61
C ALA A 78 -2.43 15.67 -10.40
N SER A 79 -2.83 16.91 -10.71
CA SER A 79 -4.24 17.31 -10.73
C SER A 79 -5.01 16.38 -11.66
N ALA A 80 -5.82 15.49 -11.09
CA ALA A 80 -6.65 14.59 -11.87
C ALA A 80 -7.56 15.38 -12.82
N ASN A 81 -7.74 14.88 -14.06
CA ASN A 81 -8.85 15.33 -14.90
C ASN A 81 -10.15 14.88 -14.23
N ASP A 82 -11.24 15.63 -14.45
CA ASP A 82 -12.57 15.21 -13.99
C ASP A 82 -12.95 13.88 -14.65
N ILE A 83 -13.48 12.93 -13.86
CA ILE A 83 -13.87 11.59 -14.35
C ILE A 83 -15.38 11.39 -14.40
N LEU A 84 -16.14 12.27 -13.73
CA LEU A 84 -17.60 12.33 -13.78
C LEU A 84 -18.10 13.44 -14.72
N ALA A 85 -17.21 14.26 -15.27
CA ALA A 85 -17.52 15.28 -16.26
C ALA A 85 -16.46 15.36 -17.37
N ILE A 86 -16.89 15.70 -18.59
CA ILE A 86 -16.02 15.95 -19.73
C ILE A 86 -15.93 17.44 -20.04
N TRP A 87 -14.75 17.88 -20.47
CA TRP A 87 -14.57 19.15 -21.18
C TRP A 87 -14.68 18.90 -22.68
N THR A 88 -15.56 19.65 -23.32
CA THR A 88 -15.71 19.71 -24.78
C THR A 88 -15.08 21.02 -25.27
N GLY A 89 -14.32 20.94 -26.36
CA GLY A 89 -13.57 22.08 -26.91
C GLY A 89 -12.41 21.64 -27.80
N GLU A 90 -11.58 22.60 -28.19
CA GLU A 90 -10.39 22.33 -29.03
C GLU A 90 -9.40 21.36 -28.36
N GLU A 91 -9.26 21.38 -27.03
CA GLU A 91 -8.39 20.41 -26.33
C GLU A 91 -8.80 18.95 -26.58
N LEU A 92 -10.12 18.67 -26.60
CA LEU A 92 -10.66 17.34 -26.89
C LEU A 92 -10.49 16.98 -28.37
N LEU A 93 -10.75 17.92 -29.29
CA LEU A 93 -10.58 17.69 -30.74
C LEU A 93 -9.11 17.45 -31.12
N ASN A 94 -8.18 18.20 -30.53
CA ASN A 94 -6.73 18.01 -30.67
C ASN A 94 -6.31 16.63 -30.16
N ALA A 95 -6.82 16.20 -29.00
CA ALA A 95 -6.50 14.90 -28.44
C ALA A 95 -7.08 13.72 -29.25
N LEU A 96 -8.20 13.91 -29.94
CA LEU A 96 -8.80 12.91 -30.83
C LEU A 96 -8.27 12.95 -32.28
N GLU A 97 -7.25 13.77 -32.59
CA GLU A 97 -6.75 13.93 -33.96
C GLU A 97 -5.91 12.72 -34.44
N VAL A 98 -6.32 12.15 -35.57
CA VAL A 98 -5.63 11.04 -36.26
C VAL A 98 -4.95 11.59 -37.51
N GLU A 99 -3.62 11.51 -37.59
CA GLU A 99 -2.77 12.06 -38.67
C GLU A 99 -3.29 11.82 -40.11
N ARG A 100 -3.97 10.70 -40.37
CA ARG A 100 -4.50 10.31 -41.69
C ARG A 100 -6.00 10.51 -41.90
N LEU A 101 -6.75 10.83 -40.85
CA LEU A 101 -8.22 11.02 -40.88
C LEU A 101 -8.66 12.41 -40.39
N GLY A 102 -7.73 13.21 -39.83
CA GLY A 102 -8.04 14.48 -39.20
C GLY A 102 -8.77 14.30 -37.87
N ARG A 103 -9.75 15.18 -37.63
CA ARG A 103 -10.56 15.25 -36.41
C ARG A 103 -11.95 14.62 -36.65
N PRO A 104 -12.62 14.09 -35.62
CA PRO A 104 -13.96 13.53 -35.76
C PRO A 104 -14.99 14.63 -36.07
N VAL A 105 -15.43 14.73 -37.33
CA VAL A 105 -16.23 15.87 -37.82
C VAL A 105 -17.62 15.92 -37.16
N ALA A 106 -18.28 14.77 -36.99
CA ALA A 106 -19.62 14.70 -36.43
C ALA A 106 -19.67 14.69 -34.89
N LEU A 107 -18.56 14.98 -34.18
CA LEU A 107 -18.51 14.91 -32.71
C LEU A 107 -19.50 15.87 -32.02
N ALA A 108 -19.83 17.02 -32.63
CA ALA A 108 -20.85 17.92 -32.11
C ALA A 108 -22.24 17.25 -32.01
N ALA A 109 -22.62 16.45 -33.01
CA ALA A 109 -23.87 15.70 -33.02
C ALA A 109 -23.90 14.57 -31.98
N VAL A 110 -22.75 13.97 -31.66
CA VAL A 110 -22.61 12.99 -30.55
C VAL A 110 -22.97 13.63 -29.22
N ILE A 111 -22.39 14.80 -28.91
CA ILE A 111 -22.65 15.52 -27.66
C ILE A 111 -24.09 16.01 -27.61
N GLN A 112 -24.64 16.52 -28.72
CA GLN A 112 -26.04 16.95 -28.80
C GLN A 112 -27.02 15.79 -28.59
N ASP A 113 -26.78 14.61 -29.17
CA ASP A 113 -27.57 13.41 -28.92
C ASP A 113 -27.49 12.99 -27.45
N ALA A 114 -26.29 12.91 -26.87
CA ALA A 114 -26.09 12.57 -25.46
C ALA A 114 -26.80 13.53 -24.49
N VAL A 115 -26.80 14.84 -24.79
CA VAL A 115 -27.53 15.86 -24.03
C VAL A 115 -29.04 15.71 -24.20
N SER A 116 -29.52 15.44 -25.42
CA SER A 116 -30.96 15.20 -25.68
C SER A 116 -31.49 13.96 -24.95
N ARG A 117 -30.64 12.94 -24.77
CA ARG A 117 -30.92 11.71 -24.02
C ARG A 117 -30.70 11.84 -22.51
N ARG A 118 -30.14 12.95 -22.03
CA ARG A 118 -29.79 13.23 -20.62
C ARG A 118 -28.61 12.43 -20.08
N GLU A 119 -27.87 11.73 -20.93
CA GLU A 119 -26.65 11.00 -20.55
C GLU A 119 -25.49 11.97 -20.28
N MET A 120 -25.54 13.16 -20.88
CA MET A 120 -24.66 14.28 -20.62
C MET A 120 -25.47 15.50 -20.18
N ILE A 121 -25.07 16.18 -19.10
CA ILE A 121 -25.79 17.35 -18.56
C ILE A 121 -24.84 18.53 -18.40
N PRO A 122 -25.14 19.75 -18.92
CA PRO A 122 -24.28 20.92 -18.72
C PRO A 122 -24.03 21.19 -17.24
N LEU A 123 -22.76 21.31 -16.82
CA LEU A 123 -22.38 21.31 -15.40
C LEU A 123 -23.08 22.41 -14.58
N GLY A 124 -23.30 23.60 -15.15
CA GLY A 124 -24.01 24.69 -14.48
C GLY A 124 -25.50 24.41 -14.27
N GLU A 125 -26.14 23.70 -15.20
CA GLU A 125 -27.54 23.25 -15.07
C GLU A 125 -27.64 22.08 -14.09
N TYR A 126 -26.65 21.17 -14.14
CA TYR A 126 -26.55 20.05 -13.21
C TYR A 126 -26.39 20.52 -11.76
N LEU A 127 -25.48 21.46 -11.46
CA LEU A 127 -25.28 21.97 -10.09
C LEU A 127 -26.35 22.98 -9.65
N GLY A 128 -26.94 23.74 -10.58
CA GLY A 128 -28.04 24.67 -10.28
C GLY A 128 -29.42 24.02 -10.10
N GLY A 129 -29.59 22.76 -10.54
CA GLY A 129 -30.86 22.05 -10.50
C GLY A 129 -31.32 21.69 -9.08
N LYS A 130 -32.42 22.28 -8.60
CA LYS A 130 -33.00 22.01 -7.26
C LYS A 130 -33.82 20.71 -7.17
N GLY A 131 -34.10 20.04 -8.29
CA GLY A 131 -34.87 18.81 -8.34
C GLY A 131 -34.17 17.77 -9.21
N SER A 132 -34.52 16.50 -9.03
CA SER A 132 -33.81 15.38 -9.65
C SER A 132 -33.85 15.38 -11.19
N ILE A 133 -32.76 14.92 -11.80
CA ILE A 133 -32.57 14.69 -13.24
C ILE A 133 -33.50 13.60 -13.81
N TYR A 134 -34.02 12.70 -12.96
CA TYR A 134 -35.05 11.73 -13.32
C TYR A 134 -36.47 12.31 -13.19
N GLY A 135 -36.60 13.51 -12.60
CA GLY A 135 -37.88 14.15 -12.36
C GLY A 135 -38.58 14.59 -13.65
N ARG A 136 -39.87 14.27 -13.77
CA ARG A 136 -40.75 14.65 -14.90
C ARG A 136 -40.88 16.17 -15.15
N ARG A 137 -40.37 16.99 -14.22
CA ARG A 137 -40.26 18.45 -14.28
C ARG A 137 -38.89 18.94 -14.77
N TRP A 138 -37.82 18.15 -14.61
CA TRP A 138 -36.55 18.39 -15.29
C TRP A 138 -36.65 17.84 -16.72
N VAL A 139 -37.53 18.46 -17.50
CA VAL A 139 -37.47 18.41 -18.96
C VAL A 139 -36.90 19.78 -19.33
N PRO A 140 -35.62 19.90 -19.73
CA PRO A 140 -35.18 21.12 -20.40
C PRO A 140 -36.14 21.31 -21.57
N THR A 141 -36.81 22.46 -21.64
CA THR A 141 -37.83 22.67 -22.65
C THR A 141 -37.21 22.48 -24.03
N PRO A 142 -37.97 22.09 -25.08
CA PRO A 142 -37.41 22.03 -26.43
C PRO A 142 -36.72 23.34 -26.85
N TRP A 143 -37.19 24.46 -26.29
CA TRP A 143 -36.60 25.79 -26.41
C TRP A 143 -35.31 26.05 -25.61
N GLU A 144 -34.89 25.21 -24.67
CA GLU A 144 -33.61 25.32 -23.95
C GLU A 144 -32.50 24.54 -24.64
N VAL A 145 -32.78 23.32 -25.12
CA VAL A 145 -31.86 22.61 -26.03
C VAL A 145 -31.67 23.42 -27.32
N VAL A 146 -32.74 24.02 -27.85
CA VAL A 146 -32.65 24.95 -28.99
C VAL A 146 -32.02 26.29 -28.60
N ARG A 147 -32.10 26.78 -27.36
CA ARG A 147 -31.35 27.99 -26.94
C ARG A 147 -29.85 27.72 -26.81
N TRP A 148 -29.46 26.50 -26.43
CA TRP A 148 -28.08 26.04 -26.47
C TRP A 148 -27.56 25.93 -27.92
N SER A 149 -28.32 25.35 -28.85
CA SER A 149 -27.92 25.30 -30.26
C SER A 149 -27.98 26.67 -30.96
N LEU A 150 -28.95 27.54 -30.65
CA LEU A 150 -29.02 28.91 -31.17
C LEU A 150 -27.84 29.79 -30.70
N ARG A 151 -27.25 29.49 -29.53
CA ARG A 151 -25.98 30.09 -29.10
C ARG A 151 -24.80 29.63 -29.96
N GLN A 152 -24.77 28.36 -30.38
CA GLN A 152 -23.77 27.89 -31.36
C GLN A 152 -23.98 28.53 -32.75
N LEU A 153 -25.22 28.84 -33.12
CA LEU A 153 -25.59 29.48 -34.38
C LEU A 153 -25.52 31.03 -34.35
N GLY A 154 -24.96 31.64 -33.29
CA GLY A 154 -24.75 33.10 -33.21
C GLY A 154 -26.01 33.96 -33.14
N LEU A 155 -27.20 33.36 -33.00
CA LEU A 155 -28.49 34.05 -33.14
C LEU A 155 -28.98 34.79 -31.88
N VAL A 156 -28.18 34.80 -30.80
CA VAL A 156 -28.52 35.45 -29.52
C VAL A 156 -27.32 36.18 -28.92
N GLY A 157 -27.05 37.40 -29.39
CA GLY A 157 -26.26 38.41 -28.66
C GLY A 157 -24.88 38.74 -29.23
N ASP A 158 -24.81 39.88 -29.92
CA ASP A 158 -23.65 40.76 -30.07
C ASP A 158 -22.32 40.17 -30.60
N VAL A 159 -22.22 39.98 -31.92
CA VAL A 159 -21.44 40.84 -32.84
C VAL A 159 -22.07 40.68 -34.25
N GLY A 160 -22.13 41.75 -35.04
CA GLY A 160 -22.85 41.76 -36.31
C GLY A 160 -22.25 40.88 -37.42
N VAL A 161 -23.03 39.93 -37.94
CA VAL A 161 -22.73 39.13 -39.15
C VAL A 161 -23.84 39.37 -40.19
N ARG A 162 -23.47 39.43 -41.47
CA ARG A 162 -24.38 39.74 -42.59
C ARG A 162 -25.17 38.51 -43.04
N GLU A 163 -26.37 38.73 -43.57
CA GLU A 163 -27.05 37.73 -44.41
C GLU A 163 -26.14 37.34 -45.58
N GLY A 164 -25.81 36.05 -45.73
CA GLY A 164 -24.93 35.58 -46.80
C GLY A 164 -24.63 34.08 -46.82
N GLU A 165 -24.37 33.46 -45.67
CA GLU A 165 -23.81 32.09 -45.63
C GLU A 165 -24.75 31.09 -44.94
N ARG A 166 -25.36 30.20 -45.74
CA ARG A 166 -26.33 29.19 -45.31
C ARG A 166 -25.71 27.80 -45.08
N LEU A 167 -24.48 27.76 -44.58
CA LEU A 167 -23.81 26.59 -44.03
C LEU A 167 -23.12 26.99 -42.71
N ALA A 168 -23.92 27.19 -41.66
CA ALA A 168 -23.37 27.35 -40.33
C ALA A 168 -22.74 26.01 -39.90
N GLU A 169 -21.41 25.97 -39.81
CA GLU A 169 -20.71 24.83 -39.24
C GLU A 169 -21.17 24.63 -37.79
N GLU A 170 -21.75 23.47 -37.49
CA GLU A 170 -22.10 23.05 -36.13
C GLU A 170 -20.81 22.70 -35.36
N ARG A 171 -20.03 23.73 -35.02
CA ARG A 171 -18.76 23.60 -34.29
C ARG A 171 -19.02 22.97 -32.92
N LEU A 172 -18.05 22.21 -32.43
CA LEU A 172 -18.17 21.56 -31.12
C LEU A 172 -18.35 22.63 -30.03
N ALA A 173 -19.52 22.62 -29.38
CA ALA A 173 -19.83 23.51 -28.29
C ALA A 173 -18.80 23.38 -27.17
N VAL A 174 -18.20 24.50 -26.76
CA VAL A 174 -17.21 24.52 -25.67
C VAL A 174 -17.94 24.52 -24.32
N GLY A 175 -17.62 23.57 -23.43
CA GLY A 175 -18.28 23.48 -22.13
C GLY A 175 -17.94 22.24 -21.30
N ARG A 176 -18.42 22.23 -20.04
CA ARG A 176 -18.31 21.08 -19.11
C ARG A 176 -19.65 20.34 -19.05
N PHE A 177 -19.63 19.02 -19.24
CA PHE A 177 -20.80 18.15 -19.23
C PHE A 177 -20.61 16.98 -18.27
N VAL A 178 -21.52 16.83 -17.30
CA VAL A 178 -21.56 15.69 -16.37
C VAL A 178 -22.01 14.44 -17.12
N VAL A 179 -21.23 13.36 -17.04
CA VAL A 179 -21.55 12.05 -17.64
C VAL A 179 -22.34 11.24 -16.62
N VAL A 180 -23.67 11.16 -16.79
CA VAL A 180 -24.58 10.63 -15.76
C VAL A 180 -24.25 9.18 -15.40
N GLU A 181 -23.92 8.33 -16.38
CA GLU A 181 -23.55 6.93 -16.12
C GLU A 181 -22.30 6.79 -15.24
N ASN A 182 -21.30 7.68 -15.38
CA ASN A 182 -20.13 7.70 -14.49
C ASN A 182 -20.52 8.10 -13.06
N VAL A 183 -21.42 9.07 -12.91
CA VAL A 183 -21.96 9.48 -11.60
C VAL A 183 -22.75 8.33 -10.96
N GLU A 184 -23.59 7.63 -11.73
CA GLU A 184 -24.33 6.46 -11.26
C GLU A 184 -23.40 5.33 -10.82
N ALA A 185 -22.38 5.01 -11.62
CA ALA A 185 -21.40 3.98 -11.31
C ALA A 185 -20.59 4.33 -10.04
N ALA A 186 -20.12 5.57 -9.91
CA ALA A 186 -19.41 6.04 -8.72
C ALA A 186 -20.30 6.01 -7.47
N ALA A 187 -21.54 6.50 -7.56
CA ALA A 187 -22.48 6.52 -6.44
C ALA A 187 -22.85 5.10 -5.97
N ASN A 188 -23.15 4.20 -6.92
CA ASN A 188 -23.44 2.79 -6.59
C ASN A 188 -22.22 2.11 -5.93
N ALA A 189 -21.01 2.37 -6.42
CA ALA A 189 -19.79 1.81 -5.85
C ALA A 189 -19.49 2.37 -4.44
N ILE A 190 -19.71 3.66 -4.18
CA ILE A 190 -19.62 4.23 -2.82
C ILE A 190 -20.63 3.58 -1.88
N LEU A 191 -21.86 3.31 -2.32
CA LEU A 191 -22.86 2.66 -1.47
C LEU A 191 -22.50 1.21 -1.12
N LEU A 192 -21.85 0.48 -2.04
CA LEU A 192 -21.29 -0.85 -1.76
C LEU A 192 -20.13 -0.77 -0.76
N ALA A 193 -19.15 0.11 -1.00
CA ALA A 193 -18.01 0.30 -0.11
C ALA A 193 -18.44 0.78 1.30
N GLN A 194 -19.42 1.68 1.39
CA GLN A 194 -19.98 2.12 2.67
C GLN A 194 -20.72 0.99 3.38
N ALA A 195 -21.43 0.10 2.66
CA ALA A 195 -22.09 -1.06 3.26
C ALA A 195 -21.08 -2.07 3.83
N GLU A 196 -19.91 -2.24 3.21
CA GLU A 196 -18.80 -3.06 3.74
C GLU A 196 -18.09 -2.40 4.94
N MET A 197 -18.02 -1.07 4.96
CA MET A 197 -17.41 -0.29 6.06
C MET A 197 -18.36 -0.06 7.25
N HIS A 198 -19.68 -0.28 7.09
CA HIS A 198 -20.69 0.03 8.10
C HIS A 198 -20.61 -0.90 9.32
N LYS A 199 -20.02 -0.40 10.41
CA LYS A 199 -19.84 -1.16 11.67
C LYS A 199 -20.52 -0.55 12.90
N SER A 200 -20.83 0.75 12.85
CA SER A 200 -21.40 1.53 13.97
C SER A 200 -22.18 2.73 13.41
N THR A 201 -23.11 3.30 14.16
CA THR A 201 -23.89 4.47 13.74
C THR A 201 -23.01 5.68 13.38
N THR A 202 -21.85 5.85 14.01
CA THR A 202 -20.85 6.88 13.62
C THR A 202 -20.21 6.63 12.26
N SER A 203 -20.15 5.38 11.77
CA SER A 203 -19.47 5.03 10.50
C SER A 203 -20.18 5.60 9.27
N ASN A 204 -21.41 6.09 9.43
CA ASN A 204 -22.15 6.85 8.41
C ASN A 204 -21.75 8.33 8.32
N ILE A 205 -20.97 8.85 9.27
CA ILE A 205 -20.68 10.27 9.41
C ILE A 205 -19.25 10.56 8.94
N TYR A 206 -19.13 11.49 8.00
CA TYR A 206 -17.87 11.95 7.41
C TYR A 206 -17.85 13.48 7.34
N SER A 207 -16.65 14.04 7.25
CA SER A 207 -16.44 15.38 6.69
C SER A 207 -16.09 15.27 5.21
N LEU A 208 -16.20 16.37 4.46
CA LEU A 208 -15.73 16.43 3.07
C LEU A 208 -14.28 15.94 2.92
N THR A 209 -13.41 16.22 3.90
CA THR A 209 -12.01 15.78 3.92
C THR A 209 -11.90 14.26 4.05
N THR A 210 -12.55 13.68 5.06
CA THR A 210 -12.47 12.22 5.31
C THR A 210 -13.22 11.41 4.26
N PHE A 211 -14.37 11.90 3.77
CA PHE A 211 -15.08 11.33 2.61
C PHE A 211 -14.18 11.29 1.37
N THR A 212 -13.48 12.39 1.06
CA THR A 212 -12.59 12.45 -0.10
C THR A 212 -11.38 11.53 0.09
N ALA A 213 -10.79 11.46 1.29
CA ALA A 213 -9.72 10.52 1.60
C ALA A 213 -10.14 9.07 1.35
N THR A 214 -11.28 8.64 1.92
CA THR A 214 -11.82 7.28 1.79
C THR A 214 -12.23 6.93 0.37
N PHE A 215 -13.03 7.78 -0.29
CA PHE A 215 -13.71 7.41 -1.54
C PHE A 215 -13.04 7.93 -2.83
N SER A 216 -11.96 8.72 -2.76
CA SER A 216 -11.32 9.29 -3.97
C SER A 216 -10.90 8.26 -5.02
N ARG A 217 -10.53 7.03 -4.65
CA ARG A 217 -10.13 5.94 -5.57
C ARG A 217 -11.23 4.89 -5.79
N ILE A 218 -12.50 5.29 -5.87
CA ILE A 218 -13.63 4.35 -5.90
C ILE A 218 -13.60 3.33 -7.05
N PHE A 219 -13.06 3.69 -8.21
CA PHE A 219 -12.90 2.77 -9.36
C PHE A 219 -11.68 1.82 -9.24
N GLY A 220 -11.05 1.74 -8.06
CA GLY A 220 -9.96 0.82 -7.73
C GLY A 220 -8.58 1.50 -7.60
N PRO A 221 -7.57 0.79 -7.06
CA PRO A 221 -6.30 1.39 -6.66
C PRO A 221 -5.50 1.99 -7.83
N LYS A 222 -5.62 1.40 -9.03
CA LYS A 222 -4.96 1.86 -10.27
C LYS A 222 -5.75 2.94 -11.02
N ALA A 223 -6.99 3.22 -10.62
CA ALA A 223 -7.83 4.22 -11.28
C ALA A 223 -7.35 5.66 -10.97
N PRO A 224 -7.74 6.66 -11.78
CA PRO A 224 -7.65 8.07 -11.39
C PRO A 224 -8.40 8.32 -10.08
N ARG A 225 -7.95 9.33 -9.33
CA ARG A 225 -8.71 9.88 -8.21
C ARG A 225 -9.81 10.81 -8.72
N LEU A 226 -10.98 10.78 -8.07
CA LEU A 226 -12.03 11.80 -8.21
C LEU A 226 -11.44 13.21 -7.94
N SER A 227 -11.79 14.18 -8.78
CA SER A 227 -11.44 15.59 -8.58
C SER A 227 -12.36 16.27 -7.56
N ASP A 228 -11.99 17.46 -7.06
CA ASP A 228 -12.85 18.28 -6.21
C ASP A 228 -14.21 18.59 -6.89
N ASN A 229 -14.24 18.69 -8.23
CA ASN A 229 -15.48 18.86 -8.98
C ASN A 229 -16.28 17.55 -9.02
N ASP A 230 -15.63 16.41 -9.21
CA ASP A 230 -16.28 15.09 -9.21
C ASP A 230 -16.95 14.82 -7.86
N ILE A 231 -16.25 15.08 -6.74
CA ILE A 231 -16.82 15.00 -5.39
C ILE A 231 -18.04 15.92 -5.26
N THR A 232 -17.98 17.15 -5.79
CA THR A 232 -19.13 18.08 -5.79
C THR A 232 -20.32 17.57 -6.61
N ILE A 233 -20.07 17.01 -7.80
CA ILE A 233 -21.07 16.39 -8.69
C ILE A 233 -21.75 15.19 -8.01
N LEU A 234 -20.94 14.38 -7.33
CA LEU A 234 -21.32 13.14 -6.66
C LEU A 234 -22.13 13.39 -5.38
N LEU A 235 -21.70 14.33 -4.53
CA LEU A 235 -22.49 14.76 -3.36
C LEU A 235 -23.81 15.41 -3.77
N THR A 236 -23.83 16.16 -4.87
CA THR A 236 -25.09 16.67 -5.46
C THR A 236 -26.01 15.52 -5.87
N TYR A 237 -25.49 14.48 -6.51
CA TYR A 237 -26.25 13.31 -6.93
C TYR A 237 -26.85 12.53 -5.74
N MET A 238 -25.99 12.17 -4.79
CA MET A 238 -26.34 11.28 -3.68
C MET A 238 -27.20 11.95 -2.59
N SER A 239 -27.38 13.28 -2.67
CA SER A 239 -28.33 14.04 -1.84
C SER A 239 -29.63 14.42 -2.56
N ARG A 240 -29.60 14.71 -3.87
CA ARG A 240 -30.77 15.18 -4.64
C ARG A 240 -31.48 14.11 -5.45
N ASP A 241 -30.73 13.22 -6.10
CA ASP A 241 -31.24 12.31 -7.13
C ASP A 241 -31.52 10.91 -6.60
N LYS A 242 -30.60 10.39 -5.79
CA LYS A 242 -30.71 9.14 -5.05
C LYS A 242 -30.33 9.42 -3.60
N PRO A 243 -31.25 9.94 -2.75
CA PRO A 243 -30.95 10.49 -1.42
C PRO A 243 -30.56 9.42 -0.40
N HIS A 244 -29.34 8.90 -0.53
CA HIS A 244 -28.70 7.96 0.39
C HIS A 244 -27.75 8.67 1.36
N LEU A 245 -27.43 9.94 1.14
CA LEU A 245 -26.73 10.79 2.09
C LEU A 245 -27.37 12.19 2.17
N SER A 246 -27.19 12.84 3.31
CA SER A 246 -27.37 14.29 3.45
C SER A 246 -25.99 14.94 3.48
N TYR A 247 -25.89 16.13 2.88
CA TYR A 247 -24.68 16.93 2.84
C TYR A 247 -25.02 18.35 3.27
N ASP A 248 -24.37 18.84 4.31
CA ASP A 248 -24.38 20.27 4.65
C ASP A 248 -23.12 20.95 4.13
N SER A 249 -23.30 21.88 3.19
CA SER A 249 -22.20 22.66 2.63
C SER A 249 -21.66 23.74 3.57
N ALA A 250 -22.34 24.07 4.67
CA ALA A 250 -21.86 25.07 5.64
C ALA A 250 -20.82 24.46 6.60
N THR A 251 -21.11 23.30 7.18
CA THR A 251 -20.17 22.55 8.05
C THR A 251 -19.29 21.57 7.28
N SER A 252 -19.57 21.34 5.99
CA SER A 252 -18.94 20.28 5.18
C SER A 252 -19.14 18.86 5.74
N THR A 253 -20.26 18.63 6.43
CA THR A 253 -20.63 17.35 7.04
C THR A 253 -21.47 16.49 6.09
N ILE A 254 -21.15 15.21 5.99
CA ILE A 254 -21.80 14.20 5.14
C ILE A 254 -22.31 13.07 6.04
N LYS A 255 -23.59 12.73 5.93
CA LYS A 255 -24.23 11.66 6.71
C LYS A 255 -24.97 10.70 5.79
N PHE A 256 -24.51 9.45 5.72
CA PHE A 256 -25.22 8.38 5.03
C PHE A 256 -26.51 7.99 5.77
N SER A 257 -27.51 7.50 5.03
CA SER A 257 -28.70 6.88 5.59
C SER A 257 -28.32 5.55 6.24
N PRO A 258 -28.73 5.28 7.49
CA PRO A 258 -28.52 3.98 8.10
C PRO A 258 -29.19 2.87 7.29
N PRO A 259 -28.65 1.64 7.28
CA PRO A 259 -29.29 0.49 6.66
C PRO A 259 -30.73 0.36 7.16
N HIS A 260 -31.62 -0.03 6.25
CA HIS A 260 -33.07 -0.22 6.49
C HIS A 260 -33.89 1.08 6.67
N THR A 261 -33.28 2.26 6.78
CA THR A 261 -34.04 3.54 6.83
C THR A 261 -34.38 4.01 5.40
N ARG A 262 -35.64 4.42 5.15
CA ARG A 262 -36.12 4.89 3.83
C ARG A 262 -35.85 6.37 3.52
N SER A 263 -35.21 7.09 4.43
CA SER A 263 -34.87 8.51 4.32
C SER A 263 -33.64 8.78 5.19
N VAL A 264 -32.77 9.70 4.76
CA VAL A 264 -31.71 10.19 5.64
C VAL A 264 -32.35 10.96 6.80
N PRO A 265 -31.91 10.74 8.06
CA PRO A 265 -32.27 11.62 9.17
C PRO A 265 -31.77 13.06 8.97
N PRO A 266 -32.38 14.07 9.64
CA PRO A 266 -31.81 15.41 9.67
C PRO A 266 -30.42 15.40 10.30
N MET A 267 -29.55 16.31 9.83
CA MET A 267 -28.22 16.52 10.43
C MET A 267 -28.36 17.11 11.83
N THR A 268 -27.60 16.59 12.78
CA THR A 268 -27.57 17.02 14.18
C THR A 268 -26.24 17.69 14.55
N GLU A 269 -26.20 18.40 15.67
CA GLU A 269 -24.97 18.98 16.22
C GLU A 269 -23.93 17.91 16.61
N ASN A 270 -24.42 16.73 17.04
CA ASN A 270 -23.59 15.55 17.31
C ASN A 270 -22.90 15.06 16.03
N ASP A 271 -23.61 15.02 14.89
CA ASP A 271 -23.02 14.59 13.60
C ASP A 271 -21.88 15.51 13.16
N ILE A 272 -22.10 16.83 13.29
CA ILE A 272 -21.08 17.85 12.98
C ILE A 272 -19.87 17.69 13.91
N SER A 273 -20.11 17.42 15.20
CA SER A 273 -19.05 17.18 16.19
C SER A 273 -18.24 15.93 15.85
N ILE A 274 -18.89 14.81 15.52
CA ILE A 274 -18.24 13.54 15.11
C ILE A 274 -17.42 13.75 13.83
N ALA A 275 -17.95 14.47 12.84
CA ALA A 275 -17.20 14.81 11.63
C ALA A 275 -15.98 15.70 11.92
N SER A 276 -16.05 16.61 12.90
CA SER A 276 -14.91 17.41 13.34
C SER A 276 -13.83 16.55 14.02
N ILE A 277 -14.21 15.65 14.93
CA ILE A 277 -13.31 14.70 15.61
C ILE A 277 -12.59 13.82 14.59
N LYS A 278 -13.31 13.20 13.65
CA LYS A 278 -12.71 12.39 12.57
C LYS A 278 -11.76 13.20 11.67
N THR A 279 -12.05 14.48 11.44
CA THR A 279 -11.17 15.37 10.66
C THR A 279 -9.89 15.69 11.41
N LEU A 280 -9.96 15.95 12.72
CA LEU A 280 -8.79 16.13 13.57
C LEU A 280 -7.96 14.85 13.64
N LEU A 281 -8.60 13.69 13.85
CA LEU A 281 -7.95 12.39 13.89
C LEU A 281 -7.16 12.10 12.60
N HIS A 282 -7.79 12.25 11.43
CA HIS A 282 -7.12 12.08 10.14
C HIS A 282 -6.00 13.13 9.90
N SER A 283 -6.15 14.35 10.42
CA SER A 283 -5.07 15.36 10.35
C SER A 283 -3.86 14.99 11.22
N LEU A 284 -4.06 14.29 12.34
CA LEU A 284 -3.00 13.77 13.20
C LEU A 284 -2.35 12.53 12.58
N GLU A 285 -3.15 11.61 12.05
CA GLU A 285 -2.72 10.43 11.29
C GLU A 285 -1.72 10.81 10.18
N LEU A 286 -2.06 11.80 9.35
CA LEU A 286 -1.19 12.30 8.28
C LEU A 286 0.05 13.07 8.78
N ALA A 287 0.02 13.59 10.02
CA ALA A 287 1.03 14.50 10.57
C ALA A 287 1.94 13.87 11.65
N ILE A 288 1.76 12.57 11.95
CA ILE A 288 2.59 11.78 12.86
C ILE A 288 3.80 11.16 12.11
N PRO A 289 3.64 10.39 11.01
CA PRO A 289 4.77 9.77 10.30
C PRO A 289 5.90 10.73 9.85
N PRO A 290 5.64 11.93 9.28
CA PRO A 290 6.72 12.84 8.90
C PRO A 290 7.42 13.49 10.10
N LEU A 291 6.83 13.48 11.30
CA LEU A 291 7.54 13.84 12.53
C LEU A 291 8.43 12.69 13.02
N GLU A 292 7.97 11.44 12.91
CA GLU A 292 8.74 10.25 13.28
C GLU A 292 10.00 10.12 12.41
N GLU A 293 9.85 10.26 11.09
CA GLU A 293 10.98 10.33 10.14
C GLU A 293 11.96 11.46 10.53
N ARG A 294 11.45 12.65 10.87
CA ARG A 294 12.29 13.78 11.25
C ARG A 294 12.98 13.62 12.62
N VAL A 295 12.39 12.88 13.56
CA VAL A 295 13.05 12.49 14.82
C VAL A 295 14.20 11.52 14.52
N ALA A 296 13.97 10.51 13.67
CA ALA A 296 15.03 9.57 13.25
C ALA A 296 16.17 10.25 12.48
N GLU A 297 15.86 11.23 11.63
CA GLU A 297 16.86 12.10 10.99
C GLU A 297 17.72 12.87 12.00
N LEU A 298 17.16 13.31 13.14
CA LEU A 298 17.90 14.09 14.14
C LEU A 298 18.72 13.19 15.05
N ASP A 299 18.22 12.01 15.39
CA ASP A 299 18.96 10.99 16.15
C ASP A 299 20.18 10.49 15.36
N THR A 300 20.02 10.21 14.05
CA THR A 300 21.15 9.87 13.17
C THR A 300 22.17 11.02 13.06
N LYS A 301 21.72 12.27 12.90
CA LYS A 301 22.60 13.46 12.90
C LYS A 301 23.32 13.66 14.24
N ALA A 302 22.71 13.31 15.37
CA ALA A 302 23.35 13.35 16.69
C ALA A 302 24.46 12.28 16.81
N ARG A 303 24.20 11.04 16.40
CA ARG A 303 25.22 9.96 16.34
C ARG A 303 26.37 10.30 15.40
N ASP A 304 26.09 10.91 14.25
CA ASP A 304 27.09 11.41 13.31
C ASP A 304 27.95 12.52 13.92
N ALA A 305 27.37 13.43 14.71
CA ALA A 305 28.11 14.46 15.42
C ALA A 305 28.94 13.89 16.59
N VAL A 306 28.44 12.87 17.29
CA VAL A 306 29.16 12.14 18.36
C VAL A 306 30.40 11.44 17.82
N SER A 307 30.27 10.61 16.77
CA SER A 307 31.41 9.92 16.15
C SER A 307 32.45 10.88 15.55
N ARG A 308 32.00 12.02 14.99
CA ARG A 308 32.87 13.11 14.51
C ARG A 308 33.40 14.02 15.63
N LYS A 309 33.02 13.77 16.89
CA LYS A 309 33.45 14.47 18.12
C LYS A 309 33.10 15.97 18.12
N GLN A 310 31.98 16.32 17.47
CA GLN A 310 31.43 17.67 17.27
C GLN A 310 30.34 18.02 18.31
N ARG A 311 30.75 18.21 19.59
CA ARG A 311 29.81 18.41 20.72
C ARG A 311 28.70 19.43 20.47
N SER A 312 29.02 20.61 19.96
CA SER A 312 28.03 21.68 19.72
C SER A 312 26.95 21.28 18.71
N THR A 313 27.33 20.55 17.65
CA THR A 313 26.40 20.05 16.63
C THR A 313 25.55 18.91 17.19
N GLY A 314 26.15 18.03 17.99
CA GLY A 314 25.44 16.92 18.65
C GLY A 314 24.39 17.41 19.63
N LEU A 315 24.75 18.30 20.56
CA LEU A 315 23.81 18.91 21.50
C LEU A 315 22.69 19.68 20.80
N ALA A 316 22.98 20.42 19.72
CA ALA A 316 21.96 21.09 18.93
C ALA A 316 20.98 20.10 18.26
N ALA A 317 21.49 18.98 17.75
CA ALA A 317 20.67 17.91 17.17
C ALA A 317 19.79 17.23 18.24
N LEU A 318 20.33 16.91 19.42
CA LEU A 318 19.59 16.30 20.53
C LEU A 318 18.52 17.24 21.10
N ARG A 319 18.82 18.53 21.30
CA ARG A 319 17.81 19.53 21.72
C ARG A 319 16.68 19.65 20.71
N SER A 320 16.99 19.61 19.40
CA SER A 320 15.97 19.58 18.35
C SER A 320 15.19 18.26 18.30
N LYS A 321 15.82 17.11 18.58
CA LYS A 321 15.19 15.80 18.69
C LYS A 321 14.16 15.82 19.82
N LYS A 322 14.58 16.21 21.03
CA LYS A 322 13.73 16.24 22.24
C LYS A 322 12.50 17.14 22.10
N LEU A 323 12.65 18.28 21.42
CA LEU A 323 11.53 19.17 21.09
C LEU A 323 10.50 18.50 20.16
N LEU A 324 10.95 17.74 19.16
CA LEU A 324 10.06 17.00 18.26
C LEU A 324 9.48 15.75 18.92
N GLU A 325 10.22 15.04 19.77
CA GLU A 325 9.73 13.90 20.56
C GLU A 325 8.57 14.32 21.48
N THR A 326 8.75 15.38 22.27
CA THR A 326 7.66 15.91 23.13
C THR A 326 6.48 16.47 22.35
N THR A 327 6.68 16.89 21.09
CA THR A 327 5.60 17.29 20.17
C THR A 327 4.87 16.07 19.58
N LEU A 328 5.61 15.00 19.24
CA LEU A 328 5.11 13.74 18.72
C LEU A 328 4.32 12.98 19.79
N GLU A 329 4.83 12.92 21.01
CA GLU A 329 4.16 12.35 22.19
C GLU A 329 2.80 13.04 22.42
N LYS A 330 2.77 14.37 22.47
CA LYS A 330 1.52 15.14 22.59
C LYS A 330 0.55 14.86 21.43
N ARG A 331 1.03 14.71 20.19
CA ARG A 331 0.18 14.37 19.04
C ARG A 331 -0.38 12.95 19.12
N ARG A 332 0.42 11.96 19.55
CA ARG A 332 -0.03 10.57 19.77
C ARG A 332 -1.05 10.48 20.92
N ASN A 333 -0.80 11.18 22.03
CA ASN A 333 -1.73 11.22 23.17
C ASN A 333 -3.06 11.87 22.78
N ASN A 334 -3.02 13.00 22.04
CA ASN A 334 -4.22 13.63 21.49
C ASN A 334 -4.95 12.73 20.48
N PHE A 335 -4.22 11.96 19.66
CA PHE A 335 -4.82 11.00 18.73
C PHE A 335 -5.59 9.91 19.48
N LEU A 336 -4.94 9.26 20.45
CA LEU A 336 -5.57 8.23 21.30
C LEU A 336 -6.80 8.76 22.06
N GLN A 337 -6.73 9.97 22.61
CA GLN A 337 -7.87 10.61 23.28
C GLN A 337 -9.04 10.91 22.32
N LEU A 338 -8.75 11.23 21.06
CA LEU A 338 -9.78 11.44 20.03
C LEU A 338 -10.38 10.12 19.51
N GLU A 339 -9.62 9.02 19.50
CA GLU A 339 -10.19 7.68 19.28
C GLU A 339 -11.06 7.22 20.46
N GLU A 340 -10.59 7.41 21.69
CA GLU A 340 -11.31 7.01 22.90
C GLU A 340 -12.65 7.77 23.01
N THR A 341 -12.64 9.09 22.81
CA THR A 341 -13.88 9.90 22.82
C THR A 341 -14.83 9.52 21.68
N LEU A 342 -14.32 9.13 20.50
CA LEU A 342 -15.17 8.58 19.43
C LEU A 342 -15.80 7.24 19.84
N GLN A 343 -15.05 6.33 20.47
CA GLN A 343 -15.57 5.06 20.98
C GLN A 343 -16.61 5.23 22.09
N HIS A 344 -16.44 6.20 22.99
CA HIS A 344 -17.46 6.55 24.00
C HIS A 344 -18.73 7.13 23.35
N ILE A 345 -18.60 7.93 22.29
CA ILE A 345 -19.75 8.43 21.52
C ILE A 345 -20.48 7.29 20.78
N GLU A 346 -19.75 6.28 20.29
CA GLU A 346 -20.34 5.07 19.68
C GLU A 346 -21.17 4.29 20.71
N GLN A 347 -20.57 3.96 21.87
CA GLN A 347 -21.27 3.27 22.96
C GLN A 347 -22.51 4.04 23.45
N ALA A 348 -22.43 5.37 23.54
CA ALA A 348 -23.57 6.21 23.90
C ALA A 348 -24.67 6.21 22.83
N SER A 349 -24.32 6.16 21.54
CA SER A 349 -25.29 6.03 20.44
C SER A 349 -26.02 4.68 20.50
N ASP A 350 -25.26 3.58 20.64
CA ASP A 350 -25.80 2.23 20.73
C ASP A 350 -26.74 2.09 21.94
N GLN A 351 -26.39 2.68 23.09
CA GLN A 351 -27.24 2.69 24.28
C GLN A 351 -28.54 3.48 24.09
N VAL A 352 -28.54 4.57 23.32
CA VAL A 352 -29.77 5.30 22.96
C VAL A 352 -30.68 4.44 22.06
N GLU A 353 -30.11 3.72 21.10
CA GLU A 353 -30.87 2.80 20.24
C GLU A 353 -31.48 1.64 21.05
N ILE A 354 -30.74 1.08 22.02
CA ILE A 354 -31.24 0.07 22.98
C ILE A 354 -32.40 0.63 23.83
N VAL A 355 -32.25 1.81 24.43
CA VAL A 355 -33.31 2.45 25.25
C VAL A 355 -34.54 2.75 24.41
N GLN A 356 -34.39 3.17 23.15
CA GLN A 356 -35.52 3.35 22.23
C GLN A 356 -36.22 2.03 21.92
N ALA A 357 -35.48 0.94 21.67
CA ALA A 357 -36.05 -0.38 21.45
C ALA A 357 -36.79 -0.92 22.70
N MET A 358 -36.29 -0.63 23.91
CA MET A 358 -36.96 -0.95 25.17
C MET A 358 -38.22 -0.11 25.38
N SER A 359 -38.21 1.19 25.04
CA SER A 359 -39.38 2.07 25.05
C SER A 359 -40.48 1.58 24.08
N MET A 360 -40.10 1.18 22.87
CA MET A 360 -41.03 0.57 21.91
C MET A 360 -41.58 -0.76 22.44
N SER A 361 -40.73 -1.64 22.95
CA SER A 361 -41.12 -2.94 23.50
C SER A 361 -42.06 -2.82 24.70
N THR A 362 -41.78 -1.90 25.63
CA THR A 362 -42.68 -1.62 26.77
C THR A 362 -44.00 -0.99 26.33
N SER A 363 -44.02 -0.17 25.27
CA SER A 363 -45.29 0.32 24.69
C SER A 363 -46.14 -0.81 24.07
N VAL A 364 -45.51 -1.77 23.39
CA VAL A 364 -46.20 -2.95 22.82
C VAL A 364 -46.70 -3.87 23.94
N MET A 365 -45.88 -4.15 24.95
CA MET A 365 -46.28 -4.92 26.14
C MET A 365 -47.42 -4.24 26.90
N ARG A 366 -47.39 -2.90 27.03
CA ARG A 366 -48.48 -2.12 27.62
C ARG A 366 -49.77 -2.28 26.82
N ASN A 367 -49.74 -2.07 25.51
CA ASN A 367 -50.91 -2.20 24.65
C ASN A 367 -51.48 -3.64 24.70
N LEU A 368 -50.61 -4.65 24.75
CA LEU A 368 -51.01 -6.06 24.88
C LEU A 368 -51.62 -6.36 26.26
N ASN A 369 -51.05 -5.83 27.35
CA ASN A 369 -51.57 -5.98 28.71
C ASN A 369 -52.89 -5.21 28.93
N GLU A 370 -53.06 -4.05 28.28
CA GLU A 370 -54.33 -3.32 28.25
C GLU A 370 -55.39 -4.10 27.43
N ALA A 371 -55.00 -4.79 26.35
CA ALA A 371 -55.90 -5.64 25.55
C ALA A 371 -56.26 -6.99 26.22
N VAL A 372 -55.39 -7.55 27.05
CA VAL A 372 -55.61 -8.83 27.77
C VAL A 372 -56.32 -8.64 29.12
N GLY A 373 -56.39 -7.40 29.63
CA GLY A 373 -57.15 -7.05 30.84
C GLY A 373 -56.29 -7.10 32.10
N GLY A 374 -55.44 -6.09 32.28
CA GLY A 374 -54.52 -6.01 33.43
C GLY A 374 -55.16 -5.56 34.75
N VAL A 375 -54.64 -6.12 35.85
CA VAL A 375 -54.52 -5.55 37.21
C VAL A 375 -53.36 -6.33 37.92
N GLU A 376 -52.70 -5.75 38.92
CA GLU A 376 -51.58 -6.33 39.73
C GLU A 376 -50.23 -6.63 39.02
N GLY A 377 -50.09 -6.41 37.71
CA GLY A 377 -48.89 -6.83 36.95
C GLY A 377 -47.68 -5.88 36.92
N VAL A 378 -47.88 -4.56 36.77
CA VAL A 378 -46.92 -3.70 36.02
C VAL A 378 -45.96 -2.87 36.90
N GLU A 379 -46.33 -2.54 38.13
CA GLU A 379 -45.64 -1.56 38.99
C GLU A 379 -44.20 -1.95 39.38
N ARG A 380 -43.85 -3.24 39.35
CA ARG A 380 -42.50 -3.73 39.69
C ARG A 380 -41.46 -3.62 38.57
N VAL A 381 -41.88 -3.38 37.33
CA VAL A 381 -40.95 -3.32 36.17
C VAL A 381 -40.45 -1.90 35.91
N THR A 382 -41.22 -0.88 36.31
CA THR A 382 -40.84 0.53 36.18
C THR A 382 -39.70 0.93 37.12
N ASP A 383 -39.69 0.40 38.34
CA ASP A 383 -38.67 0.76 39.33
C ASP A 383 -37.32 0.08 39.04
N ALA A 384 -37.35 -1.20 38.63
CA ALA A 384 -36.15 -1.94 38.24
C ALA A 384 -35.43 -1.36 37.00
N LEU A 385 -36.16 -0.68 36.09
CA LEU A 385 -35.56 0.03 34.97
C LEU A 385 -34.95 1.39 35.40
N ARG A 386 -35.50 2.00 36.44
CA ARG A 386 -35.04 3.31 36.94
C ARG A 386 -33.72 3.21 37.68
N GLU A 387 -33.54 2.15 38.46
CA GLU A 387 -32.33 1.91 39.27
C GLU A 387 -31.08 1.59 38.42
N GLU A 388 -31.26 1.07 37.20
CA GLU A 388 -30.16 0.77 36.27
C GLU A 388 -29.84 1.92 35.29
N MET A 389 -30.75 2.89 35.13
CA MET A 389 -30.50 4.11 34.34
C MET A 389 -29.78 5.23 35.13
N GLU A 390 -29.58 5.07 36.44
CA GLU A 390 -29.02 6.11 37.32
C GLU A 390 -27.47 5.99 37.51
N ARG A 391 -26.80 5.13 36.74
CA ARG A 391 -25.32 5.07 36.65
C ARG A 391 -24.80 5.71 35.37
N GLY A 392 -24.76 7.05 35.35
CA GLY A 392 -24.49 7.83 34.15
C GLY A 392 -23.52 9.01 34.28
N GLU A 393 -22.86 9.22 35.44
CA GLU A 393 -21.92 10.33 35.62
C GLU A 393 -20.95 10.07 36.79
N ASP A 394 -19.72 9.60 36.53
CA ASP A 394 -18.65 9.60 37.55
C ASP A 394 -17.21 9.51 36.96
N ILE A 395 -16.84 10.46 36.09
CA ILE A 395 -15.43 10.68 35.68
C ILE A 395 -15.04 12.13 35.99
N SER A 396 -14.72 12.41 37.25
CA SER A 396 -14.26 13.74 37.69
C SER A 396 -13.19 13.67 38.78
N ASN A 397 -12.02 13.09 38.47
CA ASN A 397 -10.78 13.35 39.23
C ASN A 397 -9.45 12.88 38.58
N VAL A 398 -9.27 13.08 37.26
CA VAL A 398 -7.93 12.95 36.62
C VAL A 398 -7.62 14.14 35.70
N LEU A 399 -7.77 15.37 36.22
CA LEU A 399 -7.19 16.58 35.60
C LEU A 399 -6.10 17.16 36.50
N ARG A 400 -4.93 16.53 36.48
CA ARG A 400 -3.72 17.03 37.14
C ARG A 400 -2.60 17.20 36.12
N GLU A 401 -2.83 18.15 35.21
CA GLU A 401 -1.89 18.56 34.17
C GLU A 401 -0.54 18.99 34.79
N PRO A 402 0.59 18.35 34.41
CA PRO A 402 1.90 18.91 34.66
C PRO A 402 2.05 20.17 33.81
N GLY A 403 2.41 21.29 34.42
CA GLY A 403 2.66 22.55 33.70
C GLY A 403 3.75 22.40 32.64
N PRO A 404 3.89 23.38 31.72
CA PRO A 404 4.79 23.26 30.57
C PRO A 404 6.22 22.95 31.02
N GLN A 405 6.68 21.73 30.69
CA GLN A 405 8.06 21.32 30.85
C GLN A 405 8.93 22.21 29.97
N VAL A 406 9.52 23.23 30.60
CA VAL A 406 10.72 23.89 30.10
C VAL A 406 11.76 22.78 29.93
N VAL A 407 12.30 22.64 28.72
CA VAL A 407 13.35 21.67 28.44
C VAL A 407 14.54 22.02 29.33
N VAL A 408 14.80 21.19 30.34
CA VAL A 408 15.94 21.37 31.24
C VAL A 408 17.19 21.05 30.41
N GLU A 409 18.14 21.99 30.37
CA GLU A 409 19.33 21.86 29.52
C GLU A 409 20.25 20.71 29.98
N GLU A 410 20.16 20.37 31.26
CA GLU A 410 20.88 19.31 31.99
C GLU A 410 20.58 17.90 31.43
N ASP A 411 19.30 17.54 31.23
CA ASP A 411 18.86 16.24 30.67
C ASP A 411 19.56 15.90 29.34
N VAL A 412 19.82 16.91 28.50
CA VAL A 412 20.34 16.73 27.14
C VAL A 412 21.87 16.61 27.11
N ASP A 413 22.56 17.24 28.06
CA ASP A 413 24.00 17.01 28.25
C ASP A 413 24.26 15.62 28.87
N GLU A 414 23.36 15.08 29.70
CA GLU A 414 23.42 13.67 30.14
C GLU A 414 23.20 12.67 29.00
N GLU A 415 22.18 12.86 28.14
CA GLU A 415 21.96 12.01 26.95
C GLU A 415 23.21 12.02 26.03
N PHE A 416 23.84 13.18 25.87
CA PHE A 416 25.06 13.31 25.08
C PHE A 416 26.26 12.56 25.70
N GLU A 417 26.47 12.64 27.02
CA GLU A 417 27.53 11.88 27.69
C GLU A 417 27.31 10.36 27.66
N VAL A 418 26.05 9.89 27.65
CA VAL A 418 25.72 8.47 27.44
C VAL A 418 26.10 8.04 26.02
N LEU A 419 25.69 8.78 24.98
CA LEU A 419 26.04 8.47 23.59
C LEU A 419 27.56 8.53 23.35
N MET A 420 28.26 9.50 23.95
CA MET A 420 29.72 9.60 23.95
C MET A 420 30.41 8.46 24.74
N ARG A 421 29.71 7.72 25.60
CA ARG A 421 30.22 6.53 26.28
C ARG A 421 30.03 5.29 25.40
N GLU A 422 28.83 5.07 24.88
CA GLU A 422 28.56 3.98 23.94
C GLU A 422 29.50 3.99 22.73
N GLU A 423 29.78 5.17 22.16
CA GLU A 423 30.64 5.27 20.99
C GLU A 423 32.10 4.95 21.31
N ARG A 424 32.59 5.28 22.51
CA ARG A 424 33.91 4.84 23.00
C ARG A 424 33.95 3.32 23.21
N GLU A 425 32.91 2.73 23.79
CA GLU A 425 32.81 1.28 23.95
C GLU A 425 32.82 0.55 22.59
N LYS A 426 32.14 1.11 21.58
CA LYS A 426 32.19 0.61 20.19
C LYS A 426 33.59 0.79 19.56
N GLU A 427 34.22 1.96 19.69
CA GLU A 427 35.62 2.20 19.26
C GLU A 427 36.57 1.16 19.90
N GLU A 428 36.43 0.88 21.20
CA GLU A 428 37.25 -0.09 21.94
C GLU A 428 37.00 -1.54 21.51
N ILE A 429 35.74 -1.95 21.29
CA ILE A 429 35.41 -3.30 20.80
C ILE A 429 35.98 -3.50 19.39
N ILE A 430 35.85 -2.50 18.51
CA ILE A 430 36.39 -2.53 17.14
C ILE A 430 37.93 -2.62 17.17
N GLU A 431 38.60 -1.82 18.01
CA GLU A 431 40.06 -1.90 18.19
C GLU A 431 40.52 -3.23 18.80
N ARG A 432 39.76 -3.80 19.75
CA ARG A 432 40.05 -5.11 20.32
C ARG A 432 39.96 -6.21 19.26
N ALA A 433 38.90 -6.20 18.46
CA ALA A 433 38.70 -7.16 17.36
C ALA A 433 39.74 -7.01 16.23
N LYS A 434 40.20 -5.79 15.92
CA LYS A 434 41.33 -5.57 14.99
C LYS A 434 42.63 -6.16 15.56
N LYS A 435 42.95 -5.90 16.82
CA LYS A 435 44.17 -6.39 17.49
C LYS A 435 44.17 -7.91 17.61
N GLU A 436 43.02 -8.51 17.91
CA GLU A 436 42.83 -9.96 17.92
C GLU A 436 43.08 -10.58 16.54
N LYS A 437 42.47 -10.04 15.48
CA LYS A 437 42.73 -10.48 14.09
C LYS A 437 44.19 -10.30 13.68
N GLN A 438 44.82 -9.19 14.03
CA GLN A 438 46.24 -8.96 13.75
C GLN A 438 47.14 -9.96 14.48
N ASN A 439 46.85 -10.23 15.76
CA ASN A 439 47.58 -11.22 16.56
C ASN A 439 47.38 -12.65 16.03
N ALA A 440 46.17 -12.99 15.56
CA ALA A 440 45.90 -14.28 14.92
C ALA A 440 46.68 -14.45 13.61
N ILE A 441 46.78 -13.41 12.78
CA ILE A 441 47.60 -13.42 11.55
C ILE A 441 49.09 -13.62 11.88
N VAL A 442 49.62 -12.87 12.87
CA VAL A 442 51.03 -13.00 13.32
C VAL A 442 51.29 -14.40 13.90
N ARG A 443 50.35 -14.95 14.67
CA ARG A 443 50.45 -16.30 15.25
C ARG A 443 50.44 -17.37 14.16
N ALA A 444 49.50 -17.34 13.23
CA ALA A 444 49.43 -18.32 12.13
C ALA A 444 50.66 -18.26 11.21
N ALA A 445 51.21 -17.07 10.96
CA ALA A 445 52.46 -16.92 10.22
C ALA A 445 53.64 -17.58 10.95
N ARG A 446 53.72 -17.41 12.28
CA ARG A 446 54.75 -18.04 13.12
C ARG A 446 54.60 -19.55 13.21
N GLU A 447 53.38 -20.05 13.41
CA GLU A 447 53.09 -21.50 13.46
C GLU A 447 53.47 -22.17 12.12
N LYS A 448 53.24 -21.50 10.98
CA LYS A 448 53.70 -21.95 9.66
C LYS A 448 55.23 -21.94 9.53
N GLU A 449 55.91 -20.90 10.01
CA GLU A 449 57.37 -20.81 9.99
C GLU A 449 58.03 -21.89 10.88
N GLU A 450 57.44 -22.20 12.03
CA GLU A 450 57.90 -23.26 12.93
C GLU A 450 57.63 -24.65 12.33
N ALA A 451 56.49 -24.86 11.64
CA ALA A 451 56.21 -26.10 10.91
C ALA A 451 57.16 -26.33 9.72
N GLU A 452 57.45 -25.30 8.92
CA GLU A 452 58.42 -25.38 7.80
C GLU A 452 59.83 -25.72 8.30
N LYS A 453 60.25 -25.18 9.45
CA LYS A 453 61.52 -25.54 10.09
C LYS A 453 61.53 -26.98 10.61
N ALA A 454 60.42 -27.44 11.21
CA ALA A 454 60.29 -28.81 11.68
C ALA A 454 60.36 -29.81 10.52
N GLU A 455 59.66 -29.55 9.41
CA GLU A 455 59.75 -30.38 8.21
C GLU A 455 61.15 -30.36 7.58
N ALA A 456 61.76 -29.19 7.41
CA ALA A 456 63.13 -29.09 6.88
C ALA A 456 64.16 -29.83 7.77
N THR A 457 63.91 -29.94 9.07
CA THR A 457 64.74 -30.72 10.01
C THR A 457 64.48 -32.22 9.85
N ARG A 458 63.21 -32.64 9.73
CA ARG A 458 62.81 -34.04 9.46
C ARG A 458 63.36 -34.56 8.14
N VAL A 459 63.34 -33.75 7.08
CA VAL A 459 63.89 -34.10 5.76
C VAL A 459 65.40 -34.34 5.85
N LYS A 460 66.15 -33.44 6.52
CA LYS A 460 67.60 -33.63 6.75
C LYS A 460 67.91 -34.86 7.59
N MET A 461 67.11 -35.17 8.61
CA MET A 461 67.27 -36.38 9.41
C MET A 461 67.05 -37.65 8.57
N ALA A 462 66.00 -37.67 7.74
CA ALA A 462 65.74 -38.79 6.83
C ALA A 462 66.79 -38.93 5.70
N GLU A 463 67.41 -37.83 5.27
CA GLU A 463 68.52 -37.81 4.32
C GLU A 463 69.81 -38.38 4.95
N LEU A 464 70.12 -38.01 6.20
CA LEU A 464 71.21 -38.58 6.98
C LEU A 464 71.00 -40.09 7.23
N GLU A 465 69.80 -40.51 7.64
CA GLU A 465 69.48 -41.94 7.82
C GLU A 465 69.65 -42.74 6.52
N ARG A 466 69.29 -42.17 5.35
CA ARG A 466 69.51 -42.83 4.06
C ARG A 466 71.00 -42.98 3.77
N PHE A 467 71.79 -41.93 3.98
CA PHE A 467 73.24 -41.97 3.78
C PHE A 467 73.94 -42.96 4.72
N GLU A 468 73.47 -43.09 5.97
CA GLU A 468 73.97 -44.10 6.91
C GLU A 468 73.57 -45.53 6.50
N ARG A 469 72.34 -45.74 6.01
CA ARG A 469 71.89 -47.04 5.49
C ARG A 469 72.64 -47.44 4.21
N GLU A 470 72.86 -46.50 3.29
CA GLU A 470 73.66 -46.73 2.07
C GLU A 470 75.11 -47.11 2.41
N LYS A 471 75.74 -46.39 3.35
CA LYS A 471 77.05 -46.79 3.90
C LYS A 471 77.03 -48.18 4.53
N ALA A 472 76.03 -48.47 5.37
CA ALA A 472 75.94 -49.77 6.05
C ALA A 472 75.71 -50.91 5.05
N GLU A 473 74.97 -50.69 3.96
CA GLU A 473 74.86 -51.66 2.86
C GLU A 473 76.16 -51.81 2.06
N GLU A 474 76.86 -50.72 1.75
CA GLU A 474 78.15 -50.77 1.06
C GLU A 474 79.21 -51.52 1.89
N GLN A 475 79.20 -51.31 3.20
CA GLN A 475 80.07 -51.97 4.16
C GLN A 475 79.72 -53.46 4.30
N ARG A 476 78.42 -53.80 4.42
CA ARG A 476 77.94 -55.20 4.39
C ARG A 476 78.23 -55.92 3.07
N LYS A 477 78.22 -55.21 1.92
CA LYS A 477 78.59 -55.79 0.62
C LYS A 477 80.08 -56.15 0.59
N LYS A 478 80.96 -55.28 1.10
CA LYS A 478 82.40 -55.57 1.24
C LYS A 478 82.66 -56.74 2.20
N GLU A 479 82.04 -56.75 3.38
CA GLU A 479 82.11 -57.88 4.31
C GLU A 479 81.57 -59.19 3.71
N ALA A 480 80.57 -59.13 2.84
CA ALA A 480 80.04 -60.31 2.14
C ALA A 480 80.94 -60.79 0.99
N GLU A 481 81.60 -59.88 0.27
CA GLU A 481 82.60 -60.24 -0.75
C GLU A 481 83.85 -60.86 -0.11
N GLU A 482 84.35 -60.30 1.00
CA GLU A 482 85.44 -60.90 1.79
C GLU A 482 85.07 -62.30 2.29
N ARG A 483 83.87 -62.48 2.85
CA ARG A 483 83.38 -63.80 3.29
C ARG A 483 83.17 -64.79 2.15
N GLN A 484 82.81 -64.36 0.94
CA GLN A 484 82.73 -65.27 -0.21
C GLN A 484 84.10 -65.72 -0.69
N VAL A 485 85.13 -64.87 -0.60
CA VAL A 485 86.52 -65.27 -0.84
C VAL A 485 86.99 -66.30 0.21
N GLU A 486 86.59 -66.12 1.48
CA GLU A 486 86.95 -67.01 2.58
C GLU A 486 86.17 -68.35 2.58
N GLU A 487 84.87 -68.35 2.23
CA GLU A 487 84.05 -69.58 2.16
C GLU A 487 84.46 -70.48 0.98
N VAL A 488 84.86 -69.90 -0.16
CA VAL A 488 85.37 -70.66 -1.32
C VAL A 488 86.70 -71.36 -1.00
N ALA A 489 87.53 -70.81 -0.11
CA ALA A 489 88.74 -71.45 0.36
C ALA A 489 88.50 -72.60 1.37
N SER A 490 87.31 -72.66 1.97
CA SER A 490 87.04 -73.45 3.19
C SER A 490 86.23 -74.74 2.96
N ARG A 491 86.19 -75.27 1.72
CA ARG A 491 85.25 -76.34 1.32
C ARG A 491 85.89 -77.70 0.96
N GLU A 492 87.03 -78.02 1.55
CA GLU A 492 87.50 -79.40 1.74
C GLU A 492 87.55 -79.76 3.24
N HIS A 493 87.38 -81.05 3.57
CA HIS A 493 87.47 -81.65 4.93
C HIS A 493 86.37 -81.35 5.99
N MET A 494 85.26 -82.08 5.84
CA MET A 494 84.60 -82.95 6.86
C MET A 494 84.76 -82.71 8.40
N ILE A 495 83.58 -82.60 9.05
CA ILE A 495 83.14 -83.26 10.32
C ILE A 495 83.34 -82.57 11.70
N ASN A 496 82.25 -82.64 12.50
CA ASN A 496 82.04 -82.26 13.92
C ASN A 496 82.97 -82.97 14.95
N PRO A 497 82.95 -82.70 16.29
CA PRO A 497 82.44 -81.58 17.13
C PRO A 497 83.65 -80.99 17.97
N PRO A 498 83.66 -80.64 19.30
CA PRO A 498 82.65 -80.42 20.35
C PRO A 498 82.89 -79.16 21.27
N THR A 499 82.36 -79.20 22.51
CA THR A 499 82.36 -78.21 23.61
C THR A 499 83.73 -77.91 24.27
N THR A 500 83.96 -76.67 24.79
CA THR A 500 84.25 -76.35 26.24
C THR A 500 84.96 -74.98 26.49
N SER A 501 84.32 -74.10 27.27
CA SER A 501 84.83 -73.01 28.17
C SER A 501 85.89 -71.96 27.77
N ALA A 502 85.62 -70.68 28.10
CA ALA A 502 86.38 -69.82 29.05
C ALA A 502 86.59 -68.32 28.66
N ASN A 503 85.81 -67.46 29.34
CA ASN A 503 86.24 -66.23 30.06
C ASN A 503 86.53 -64.85 29.39
N LEU A 504 85.85 -63.82 29.97
CA LEU A 504 86.09 -62.36 29.96
C LEU A 504 85.94 -61.67 28.57
N ILE A 505 85.45 -60.43 28.38
CA ILE A 505 84.98 -59.27 29.22
C ILE A 505 84.14 -58.35 28.27
N VAL A 506 83.20 -57.44 28.62
CA VAL A 506 82.47 -57.00 29.84
C VAL A 506 81.19 -56.19 29.44
N ASP A 507 80.38 -55.73 30.40
CA ASP A 507 79.31 -54.68 30.36
C ASP A 507 78.25 -54.62 29.24
N GLU A 508 76.96 -54.77 29.60
CA GLU A 508 75.89 -53.77 29.32
C GLU A 508 74.61 -53.98 30.17
N ILE A 509 73.90 -52.90 30.54
CA ILE A 509 72.71 -52.81 31.42
C ILE A 509 71.96 -51.48 31.09
N PRO A 510 70.61 -51.32 31.14
CA PRO A 510 69.50 -52.26 31.41
C PRO A 510 68.37 -52.31 30.34
N SER A 511 67.40 -53.22 30.56
CA SER A 511 65.93 -53.18 30.31
C SER A 511 65.31 -52.06 29.45
N SER A 512 64.31 -52.33 28.59
CA SER A 512 62.96 -52.69 29.04
C SER A 512 62.01 -53.22 27.95
N ASP A 513 60.95 -53.91 28.41
CA ASP A 513 59.86 -54.60 27.70
C ASP A 513 59.19 -53.88 26.50
N THR A 514 58.63 -54.68 25.57
CA THR A 514 57.52 -54.27 24.68
C THR A 514 56.70 -55.49 24.22
N ILE A 515 55.67 -55.89 25.00
CA ILE A 515 54.46 -56.60 24.52
C ILE A 515 53.25 -56.21 25.39
N MET A 516 52.33 -55.39 24.86
CA MET A 516 50.88 -55.36 25.14
C MET A 516 50.19 -54.37 24.15
N PRO A 517 48.89 -54.50 23.83
CA PRO A 517 48.22 -53.67 22.82
C PRO A 517 47.27 -52.58 23.38
N ASP A 518 46.91 -51.66 22.47
CA ASP A 518 45.66 -50.88 22.33
C ASP A 518 45.02 -50.11 23.52
N THR A 519 45.08 -48.76 23.45
CA THR A 519 43.93 -47.86 23.75
C THR A 519 43.98 -46.55 22.94
N ASP A 520 42.87 -46.24 22.26
CA ASP A 520 42.29 -44.92 21.90
C ASP A 520 43.06 -43.80 21.14
N THR A 521 42.35 -43.28 20.12
CA THR A 521 42.38 -41.91 19.50
C THR A 521 43.67 -41.40 18.81
N GLU A 522 43.65 -40.60 17.74
CA GLU A 522 42.57 -39.87 17.02
C GLU A 522 42.92 -39.62 15.51
N GLN A 523 42.03 -38.93 14.77
CA GLN A 523 42.26 -38.11 13.55
C GLN A 523 42.50 -38.73 12.14
N SER A 524 41.56 -38.44 11.24
CA SER A 524 41.76 -37.75 9.93
C SER A 524 40.39 -37.22 9.45
N LEU A 525 40.19 -36.00 8.94
CA LEU A 525 40.87 -35.12 7.96
C LEU A 525 40.49 -35.35 6.47
N GLU A 526 39.85 -34.31 5.93
CA GLU A 526 39.88 -33.73 4.56
C GLU A 526 39.87 -34.59 3.27
N ALA A 527 38.92 -34.24 2.37
CA ALA A 527 39.10 -33.84 0.94
C ALA A 527 37.70 -33.70 0.25
N SER A 528 37.44 -32.99 -0.86
CA SER A 528 38.29 -32.18 -1.77
C SER A 528 37.51 -31.10 -2.57
N THR A 529 38.20 -30.03 -2.97
CA THR A 529 38.05 -29.17 -4.18
C THR A 529 36.67 -28.84 -4.85
N ARG A 530 36.23 -27.58 -4.67
CA ARG A 530 36.29 -26.45 -5.66
C ARG A 530 35.69 -26.61 -7.09
N GLU A 531 34.60 -25.87 -7.39
CA GLU A 531 34.58 -24.88 -8.50
C GLU A 531 33.51 -23.75 -8.33
N MET A 532 33.18 -22.98 -9.38
CA MET A 532 32.60 -21.61 -9.31
C MET A 532 31.15 -21.46 -9.84
N GLY A 533 30.37 -20.47 -9.35
CA GLY A 533 29.40 -19.76 -10.22
C GLY A 533 28.06 -19.21 -9.66
N LYS A 534 28.08 -17.95 -9.18
CA LYS A 534 27.02 -16.90 -9.30
C LYS A 534 25.52 -17.15 -8.93
N MET A 535 25.06 -16.32 -7.98
CA MET A 535 23.81 -15.49 -8.00
C MET A 535 22.42 -16.12 -7.78
N SER A 536 21.49 -15.25 -7.32
CA SER A 536 20.06 -15.45 -6.97
C SER A 536 19.84 -16.27 -5.69
N LEU A 537 18.99 -15.88 -4.71
CA LEU A 537 17.63 -15.31 -4.73
C LEU A 537 16.61 -16.20 -5.47
N ASP A 538 15.86 -17.01 -4.73
CA ASP A 538 14.45 -16.68 -4.44
C ASP A 538 13.95 -17.45 -3.19
N GLU A 539 12.81 -17.05 -2.63
CA GLU A 539 12.13 -17.74 -1.52
C GLU A 539 10.96 -18.64 -1.99
N THR A 540 10.41 -19.42 -1.05
CA THR A 540 9.02 -19.92 -1.01
C THR A 540 8.30 -20.27 -2.33
N ARG A 541 8.38 -21.54 -2.75
CA ARG A 541 7.33 -22.15 -3.60
C ARG A 541 6.07 -22.48 -2.76
N PRO A 542 4.86 -22.14 -3.22
CA PRO A 542 3.61 -22.56 -2.58
C PRO A 542 3.24 -24.01 -2.95
N VAL A 543 2.46 -24.67 -2.08
CA VAL A 543 1.85 -25.97 -2.36
C VAL A 543 0.59 -25.77 -3.21
N LEU A 544 0.51 -26.47 -4.33
CA LEU A 544 -0.70 -26.59 -5.16
C LEU A 544 -1.50 -27.83 -4.73
N THR A 545 -2.75 -27.62 -4.33
CA THR A 545 -3.77 -28.67 -4.22
C THR A 545 -4.88 -28.40 -5.23
N GLU A 546 -5.00 -29.26 -6.23
CA GLU A 546 -6.16 -29.27 -7.13
C GLU A 546 -7.40 -29.77 -6.39
N LEU A 547 -8.52 -29.05 -6.54
CA LEU A 547 -9.86 -29.64 -6.45
C LEU A 547 -10.65 -29.20 -7.69
N LYS A 548 -11.18 -30.19 -8.41
CA LYS A 548 -11.98 -30.00 -9.63
C LYS A 548 -13.46 -30.18 -9.31
N SER A 549 -14.27 -29.40 -10.02
CA SER A 549 -15.65 -29.71 -10.44
C SER A 549 -16.62 -30.29 -9.41
N GLN A 550 -17.63 -29.50 -9.07
CA GLN A 550 -19.00 -29.97 -9.34
C GLN A 550 -19.90 -28.80 -9.74
N GLU A 551 -20.59 -28.96 -10.87
CA GLU A 551 -21.71 -28.13 -11.28
C GLU A 551 -22.98 -28.70 -10.64
N GLU A 552 -23.84 -27.85 -10.07
CA GLU A 552 -25.28 -28.15 -10.01
C GLU A 552 -26.07 -26.86 -9.77
N THR A 553 -26.98 -26.56 -10.71
CA THR A 553 -28.10 -25.64 -10.47
C THR A 553 -29.34 -26.47 -10.24
N PRO A 554 -30.32 -25.97 -9.48
CA PRO A 554 -31.62 -25.86 -10.11
C PRO A 554 -32.40 -24.58 -9.74
N GLN A 555 -32.99 -23.96 -10.76
CA GLN A 555 -34.29 -23.31 -10.57
C GLN A 555 -35.34 -24.43 -10.47
N GLU A 556 -36.12 -24.50 -9.39
CA GLU A 556 -37.52 -25.00 -9.32
C GLU A 556 -37.91 -25.32 -7.86
N ARG A 557 -38.48 -24.34 -7.15
CA ARG A 557 -39.49 -24.54 -6.09
C ARG A 557 -40.42 -23.32 -6.01
N GLU A 558 -41.36 -23.25 -6.93
CA GLU A 558 -42.58 -22.48 -6.70
C GLU A 558 -43.51 -23.21 -5.70
N ARG A 559 -44.49 -22.44 -5.21
CA ARG A 559 -45.79 -22.84 -4.60
C ARG A 559 -45.80 -23.00 -3.08
N GLU A 560 -46.96 -22.59 -2.55
CA GLU A 560 -47.38 -22.59 -1.14
C GLU A 560 -46.59 -21.59 -0.26
N LEU A 561 -47.22 -20.66 0.49
CA LEU A 561 -48.63 -20.51 0.87
C LEU A 561 -49.24 -19.12 0.56
N ILE A 562 -50.56 -19.11 0.40
CA ILE A 562 -51.44 -17.94 0.60
C ILE A 562 -52.26 -18.21 1.87
N PRO A 563 -52.42 -17.24 2.77
CA PRO A 563 -53.62 -17.09 3.58
C PRO A 563 -54.41 -15.86 3.14
N ALA A 564 -55.72 -16.01 2.97
CA ALA A 564 -56.63 -14.90 2.74
C ALA A 564 -57.46 -14.65 4.01
N SER A 565 -57.42 -13.41 4.53
CA SER A 565 -58.55 -12.77 5.21
C SER A 565 -58.32 -11.27 5.37
#